data_AF-A0A9D7D1L6-F1
#
_entry.id   AF-A0A9D7D1L6-F1
#
_cell.length_a   1.000
_cell.length_b   1.000
_cell.length_c   1.000
_cell.angle_alpha   90.00
_cell.angle_beta   90.00
_cell.angle_gamma   90.00
#
_symmetry.space_group_name_H-M   'P 1'
#
loop_
_entity.id
_entity.type
_entity.pdbx_description
1 polymer ?
#
loop_
_entity_poly.entity_id
_entity_poly.type
_entity_poly.pdbx_seq_one_letter_code
_entity_poly.pdbx_strand_id
1 'polypeptide(L)'
;MAFGEREASALPTIAVMAKRPALGTVKTRLGPLLSADEILRLYEAFLGDKIEQVRTVRGARVVVAVAPPDPPASVTPWTGDDVTLVAQEGADLGARLFHLAERHFAASAAPLLIVDSDTPTLPPTFFEEAFAALETGGAHVVLGPAADGGYYLIGLRAPWKELFEGVAWSTSRVLSQTLDRANANQLAVHLLQSWRDIDTPADLMGLARELERRPVATPGFPRRTAAALRSMSLPPAGDLERNEHWQTLATRAVYENRWMRVSESVVTLPNGHRTLYGVVETSPCVGILPFVDESHVLLVRQFRYVARRFTWEIPTGGVHQGEAVVDAARRELREEAGYDAARLVPLTQFTPSKSILDEVAHLFVARDLTAVEAQHDETESITTQVFSLAEAIAMARSGGSSTACRSLRCYSPRRAEQPGAARGETRRGWDQSEPVAEDACSRSASSSSADMKPTCLASSTPSGRSTMTIGDAPP
;
A
#
# COMPACT_ATOMS: atom_id res chain seq x y z
N MET A 1 31.91 37.95 -31.64
CA MET A 1 31.49 37.42 -30.33
C MET A 1 30.10 37.94 -30.03
N ALA A 2 29.08 37.16 -30.36
CA ALA A 2 27.70 37.44 -29.94
C ALA A 2 27.44 36.51 -28.75
N PHE A 3 27.42 37.09 -27.54
CA PHE A 3 26.97 36.37 -26.36
C PHE A 3 25.46 36.18 -26.51
N GLY A 4 25.05 34.91 -26.55
CA GLY A 4 23.66 34.52 -26.72
C GLY A 4 22.78 35.10 -25.64
N GLU A 5 21.65 35.65 -26.08
CA GLU A 5 20.46 35.76 -25.26
C GLU A 5 20.16 34.34 -24.73
N ARG A 6 20.42 34.10 -23.45
CA ARG A 6 19.84 32.96 -22.76
C ARG A 6 18.33 33.15 -22.85
N GLU A 7 17.64 32.30 -23.63
CA GLU A 7 16.20 32.08 -23.47
C GLU A 7 15.91 32.03 -21.97
N ALA A 8 15.03 32.90 -21.49
CA ALA A 8 14.55 32.82 -20.12
C ALA A 8 13.90 31.45 -19.95
N SER A 9 14.61 30.52 -19.30
CA SER A 9 14.13 29.17 -19.00
C SER A 9 12.71 29.26 -18.44
N ALA A 10 11.73 28.74 -19.17
CA ALA A 10 10.35 28.77 -18.74
C ALA A 10 10.20 27.95 -17.46
N LEU A 11 9.68 28.57 -16.40
CA LEU A 11 9.56 27.91 -15.10
C LEU A 11 8.56 26.74 -15.16
N PRO A 12 8.87 25.59 -14.55
CA PRO A 12 7.92 24.48 -14.39
C PRO A 12 6.66 24.96 -13.65
N THR A 13 5.53 24.28 -13.84
CA THR A 13 4.25 24.68 -13.23
C THR A 13 3.62 23.53 -12.47
N ILE A 14 3.10 23.81 -11.28
CA ILE A 14 2.24 22.89 -10.52
C ILE A 14 0.84 23.51 -10.48
N ALA A 15 -0.14 22.78 -10.98
CA ALA A 15 -1.54 23.14 -10.94
C ALA A 15 -2.29 22.27 -9.92
N VAL A 16 -2.91 22.90 -8.92
CA VAL A 16 -3.81 22.23 -7.97
C VAL A 16 -5.22 22.26 -8.54
N MET A 17 -5.81 21.09 -8.77
CA MET A 17 -7.20 20.94 -9.16
C MET A 17 -8.08 21.01 -7.93
N ALA A 18 -8.98 21.99 -7.89
CA ALA A 18 -9.89 22.21 -6.78
C ALA A 18 -11.34 22.40 -7.25
N LYS A 19 -12.28 21.99 -6.42
CA LYS A 19 -13.67 22.44 -6.53
C LYS A 19 -13.83 23.71 -5.71
N ARG A 20 -14.78 24.56 -6.13
CA ARG A 20 -15.20 25.71 -5.36
C ARG A 20 -15.66 25.27 -3.96
N PRO A 21 -15.04 25.77 -2.89
CA PRO A 21 -15.54 25.53 -1.54
C PRO A 21 -16.92 26.16 -1.39
N ALA A 22 -17.93 25.32 -1.26
CA ALA A 22 -19.29 25.73 -0.97
C ALA A 22 -19.98 24.64 -0.14
N LEU A 23 -20.90 25.07 0.71
CA LEU A 23 -21.63 24.17 1.59
C LEU A 23 -22.37 23.10 0.77
N GLY A 24 -22.15 21.83 1.10
CA GLY A 24 -22.83 20.69 0.46
C GLY A 24 -22.36 20.33 -0.96
N THR A 25 -21.31 20.96 -1.50
CA THR A 25 -20.82 20.67 -2.87
C THR A 25 -19.50 19.88 -2.91
N VAL A 26 -18.77 19.86 -1.79
CA VAL A 26 -17.46 19.22 -1.64
C VAL A 26 -17.52 18.10 -0.62
N LYS A 27 -16.73 17.03 -0.85
CA LYS A 27 -16.54 15.91 0.08
C LYS A 27 -17.83 15.38 0.72
N THR A 28 -18.92 15.32 -0.05
CA THR A 28 -20.26 14.96 0.44
C THR A 28 -20.34 13.57 1.04
N ARG A 29 -19.42 12.67 0.67
CA ARG A 29 -19.26 11.33 1.25
C ARG A 29 -18.86 11.34 2.73
N LEU A 30 -18.36 12.46 3.26
CA LEU A 30 -18.05 12.63 4.68
C LEU A 30 -19.27 13.00 5.52
N GLY A 31 -20.43 13.24 4.91
CA GLY A 31 -21.69 13.59 5.58
C GLY A 31 -22.14 12.66 6.70
N PRO A 32 -21.87 11.34 6.66
CA PRO A 32 -22.18 10.45 7.79
C PRO A 32 -21.40 10.78 9.08
N LEU A 33 -20.25 11.45 8.97
CA LEU A 33 -19.35 11.73 10.08
C LEU A 33 -19.33 13.19 10.49
N LEU A 34 -19.49 14.10 9.53
CA LEU A 34 -19.32 15.53 9.71
C LEU A 34 -20.54 16.31 9.21
N SER A 35 -20.86 17.39 9.90
CA SER A 35 -21.82 18.39 9.40
C SER A 35 -21.30 19.06 8.13
N ALA A 36 -22.20 19.64 7.32
CA ALA A 36 -21.80 20.32 6.08
C ALA A 36 -20.80 21.45 6.32
N ASP A 37 -20.91 22.18 7.45
CA ASP A 37 -19.96 23.22 7.85
C ASP A 37 -18.59 22.66 8.23
N GLU A 38 -18.54 21.52 8.93
CA GLU A 38 -17.29 20.84 9.24
C GLU A 38 -16.61 20.32 7.97
N ILE A 39 -17.37 19.75 7.04
CA ILE A 39 -16.86 19.30 5.74
C ILE A 39 -16.27 20.46 4.95
N LEU A 40 -16.96 21.60 4.92
CA LEU A 40 -16.46 22.78 4.24
C LEU A 40 -15.14 23.25 4.87
N ARG A 41 -15.08 23.42 6.20
CA ARG A 41 -13.85 23.82 6.89
C ARG A 41 -12.70 22.84 6.68
N LEU A 42 -13.00 21.54 6.66
CA LEU A 42 -12.01 20.49 6.38
C LEU A 42 -11.46 20.60 4.96
N TYR A 43 -12.35 20.77 3.97
CA TYR A 43 -11.96 20.90 2.58
C TYR A 43 -11.12 22.17 2.33
N GLU A 44 -11.51 23.29 2.94
CA GLU A 44 -10.73 24.53 2.91
C GLU A 44 -9.34 24.37 3.54
N ALA A 45 -9.24 23.56 4.61
CA ALA A 45 -7.97 23.22 5.23
C ALA A 45 -7.09 22.34 4.32
N PHE A 46 -7.67 21.32 3.67
CA PHE A 46 -6.97 20.50 2.68
C PHE A 46 -6.40 21.35 1.55
N LEU A 47 -7.24 22.19 0.94
CA LEU A 47 -6.84 23.07 -0.15
C LEU A 47 -5.75 24.06 0.30
N GLY A 48 -5.88 24.66 1.47
CA GLY A 48 -4.89 25.56 2.04
C GLY A 48 -3.53 24.89 2.27
N ASP A 49 -3.52 23.70 2.88
CA ASP A 49 -2.29 22.93 3.10
C ASP A 49 -1.66 22.48 1.76
N LYS A 50 -2.48 22.08 0.77
CA LYS A 50 -1.98 21.72 -0.57
C LYS A 50 -1.33 22.90 -1.28
N ILE A 51 -1.94 24.09 -1.22
CA ILE A 51 -1.39 25.30 -1.82
C ILE A 51 -0.07 25.70 -1.14
N GLU A 52 -0.02 25.68 0.20
CA GLU A 52 1.22 25.92 0.94
C GLU A 52 2.30 24.91 0.56
N GLN A 53 1.93 23.63 0.45
CA GLN A 53 2.83 22.57 0.06
C GLN A 53 3.44 22.82 -1.33
N VAL A 54 2.64 23.08 -2.36
CA VAL A 54 3.17 23.29 -3.72
C VAL A 54 3.98 24.58 -3.84
N ARG A 55 3.71 25.60 -3.01
CA ARG A 55 4.53 26.82 -2.93
C ARG A 55 5.94 26.56 -2.38
N THR A 56 6.15 25.47 -1.64
CA THR A 56 7.50 25.12 -1.16
C THR A 56 8.41 24.58 -2.27
N VAL A 57 7.84 24.17 -3.41
CA VAL A 57 8.61 23.65 -4.55
C VAL A 57 9.32 24.81 -5.26
N ARG A 58 10.62 24.91 -5.04
CA ARG A 58 11.43 26.04 -5.53
C ARG A 58 11.42 26.10 -7.06
N GLY A 59 11.17 27.29 -7.59
CA GLY A 59 11.23 27.55 -9.03
C GLY A 59 10.00 27.09 -9.81
N ALA A 60 8.97 26.55 -9.15
CA ALA A 60 7.71 26.22 -9.80
C ALA A 60 6.71 27.38 -9.71
N ARG A 61 6.02 27.67 -10.82
CA ARG A 61 4.82 28.51 -10.82
C ARG A 61 3.66 27.73 -10.21
N VAL A 62 2.90 28.36 -9.33
CA VAL A 62 1.71 27.75 -8.70
C VAL A 62 0.45 28.24 -9.40
N VAL A 63 -0.36 27.28 -9.85
CA VAL A 63 -1.68 27.51 -10.44
C VAL A 63 -2.72 26.80 -9.58
N VAL A 64 -3.87 27.44 -9.37
CA VAL A 64 -5.03 26.80 -8.73
C VAL A 64 -6.18 26.82 -9.76
N ALA A 65 -6.53 25.63 -10.23
CA ALA A 65 -7.57 25.42 -11.23
C ALA A 65 -8.90 25.09 -10.55
N VAL A 66 -9.90 25.97 -10.64
CA VAL A 66 -11.15 25.88 -9.86
C VAL A 66 -12.36 25.57 -10.75
N ALA A 67 -13.19 24.60 -10.34
CA ALA A 67 -14.51 24.34 -10.91
C ALA A 67 -15.64 24.77 -9.96
N PRO A 68 -16.73 25.42 -10.43
CA PRO A 68 -16.97 25.93 -11.79
C PRO A 68 -16.23 27.26 -12.09
N PRO A 69 -16.11 27.66 -13.38
CA PRO A 69 -15.21 28.69 -13.94
C PRO A 69 -15.20 30.11 -13.33
N ASP A 70 -16.11 30.42 -12.40
CA ASP A 70 -16.24 31.76 -11.80
C ASP A 70 -15.79 31.78 -10.32
N PRO A 71 -14.49 31.90 -10.01
CA PRO A 71 -13.99 31.71 -8.65
C PRO A 71 -14.62 32.76 -7.69
N PRO A 72 -15.26 32.34 -6.58
CA PRO A 72 -15.87 33.26 -5.63
C PRO A 72 -14.80 33.99 -4.81
N ALA A 73 -15.19 35.09 -4.16
CA ALA A 73 -14.35 35.81 -3.20
C ALA A 73 -13.81 34.93 -2.04
N SER A 74 -14.42 33.77 -1.79
CA SER A 74 -13.95 32.81 -0.78
C SER A 74 -12.72 32.00 -1.19
N VAL A 75 -12.32 32.00 -2.47
CA VAL A 75 -11.08 31.35 -2.94
C VAL A 75 -9.86 32.28 -2.83
N THR A 76 -10.11 33.58 -2.80
CA THR A 76 -9.10 34.63 -2.74
C THR A 76 -8.18 34.60 -1.51
N PRO A 77 -8.59 34.11 -0.32
CA PRO A 77 -7.68 33.98 0.83
C PRO A 77 -6.50 33.03 0.61
N TRP A 78 -6.61 32.10 -0.34
CA TRP A 78 -5.53 31.16 -0.68
C TRP A 78 -4.69 31.62 -1.87
N THR A 79 -4.94 32.83 -2.38
CA THR A 79 -4.25 33.39 -3.54
C THR A 79 -3.43 34.60 -3.11
N GLY A 80 -2.11 34.49 -3.20
CA GLY A 80 -1.20 35.62 -3.13
C GLY A 80 -0.75 36.05 -4.52
N ASP A 81 0.10 37.08 -4.59
CA ASP A 81 0.69 37.56 -5.86
C ASP A 81 1.47 36.47 -6.62
N ASP A 82 1.84 35.38 -5.94
CA ASP A 82 2.59 34.24 -6.46
C ASP A 82 1.71 33.03 -6.89
N VAL A 83 0.39 33.13 -6.76
CA VAL A 83 -0.57 32.07 -7.14
C VAL A 83 -1.51 32.55 -8.24
N THR A 84 -1.53 31.84 -9.37
CA THR A 84 -2.45 32.15 -10.48
C THR A 84 -3.73 31.32 -10.37
N LEU A 85 -4.89 31.99 -10.32
CA LEU A 85 -6.18 31.32 -10.46
C LEU A 85 -6.55 31.10 -11.91
N VAL A 86 -7.03 29.90 -12.24
CA VAL A 86 -7.62 29.59 -13.53
C VAL A 86 -8.93 28.84 -13.37
N ALA A 87 -9.85 29.06 -14.31
CA ALA A 87 -11.07 28.29 -14.42
C ALA A 87 -10.78 26.87 -14.94
N GLN A 88 -11.43 25.86 -14.38
CA GLN A 88 -11.55 24.57 -15.04
C GLN A 88 -12.62 24.64 -16.14
N GLU A 89 -12.24 24.28 -17.37
CA GLU A 89 -13.10 24.33 -18.55
C GLU A 89 -13.25 22.93 -19.13
N GLY A 90 -14.47 22.46 -19.36
CA GLY A 90 -14.72 21.13 -19.94
C GLY A 90 -15.93 20.41 -19.34
N ALA A 91 -16.55 19.55 -20.16
CA ALA A 91 -17.77 18.83 -19.82
C ALA A 91 -17.57 17.79 -18.70
N ASP A 92 -16.41 17.13 -18.67
CA ASP A 92 -16.03 16.14 -17.67
C ASP A 92 -14.62 16.41 -17.11
N LEU A 93 -14.14 15.55 -16.21
CA LEU A 93 -12.82 15.70 -15.59
C LEU A 93 -11.68 15.61 -16.63
N GLY A 94 -11.78 14.72 -17.61
CA GLY A 94 -10.76 14.55 -18.64
C GLY A 94 -10.62 15.78 -19.53
N ALA A 95 -11.74 16.35 -19.97
CA ALA A 95 -11.74 17.60 -20.72
C ALA A 95 -11.11 18.75 -19.92
N ARG A 96 -11.38 18.82 -18.61
CA ARG A 96 -10.80 19.86 -17.72
C ARG A 96 -9.30 19.70 -17.55
N LEU A 97 -8.82 18.47 -17.35
CA LEU A 97 -7.38 18.19 -17.28
C LEU A 97 -6.70 18.51 -18.61
N PHE A 98 -7.30 18.12 -19.73
CA PHE A 98 -6.76 18.38 -21.05
C PHE A 98 -6.70 19.88 -21.38
N HIS A 99 -7.78 20.64 -21.20
CA HIS A 99 -7.77 22.09 -21.49
C HIS A 99 -6.80 22.85 -20.59
N LEU A 100 -6.62 22.42 -19.33
CA LEU A 100 -5.60 22.98 -18.45
C LEU A 100 -4.19 22.73 -19.00
N ALA A 101 -3.91 21.51 -19.46
CA ALA A 101 -2.63 21.16 -20.09
C ALA A 101 -2.42 21.93 -21.41
N GLU A 102 -3.42 21.96 -22.29
CA GLU A 102 -3.39 22.68 -23.56
C GLU A 102 -3.11 24.16 -23.36
N ARG A 103 -3.82 24.81 -22.42
CA ARG A 103 -3.58 26.22 -22.07
C ARG A 103 -2.16 26.46 -21.55
N HIS A 104 -1.64 25.58 -20.71
CA HIS A 104 -0.26 25.68 -20.22
C HIS A 104 0.74 25.57 -21.37
N PHE A 105 0.62 24.55 -22.21
CA PHE A 105 1.57 24.29 -23.30
C PHE A 105 1.45 25.27 -24.48
N ALA A 106 0.33 25.97 -24.61
CA ALA A 106 0.20 27.11 -25.51
C ALA A 106 1.03 28.32 -25.05
N ALA A 107 1.34 28.43 -23.76
CA ALA A 107 2.06 29.55 -23.16
C ALA A 107 3.49 29.22 -22.71
N SER A 108 3.82 27.95 -22.50
CA SER A 108 5.09 27.50 -21.91
C SER A 108 5.47 26.10 -22.37
N ALA A 109 6.72 25.88 -22.75
CA ALA A 109 7.25 24.53 -23.01
C ALA A 109 7.71 23.80 -21.73
N ALA A 110 7.62 24.44 -20.56
CA ALA A 110 8.07 23.85 -19.30
C ALA A 110 7.18 22.68 -18.85
N PRO A 111 7.70 21.73 -18.06
CA PRO A 111 6.90 20.67 -17.48
C PRO A 111 5.72 21.17 -16.65
N LEU A 112 4.60 20.43 -16.71
CA LEU A 112 3.38 20.68 -15.93
C LEU A 112 3.10 19.50 -15.02
N LEU A 113 2.90 19.75 -13.73
CA LEU A 113 2.26 18.81 -12.81
C LEU A 113 0.84 19.27 -12.54
N ILE A 114 -0.12 18.36 -12.57
CA ILE A 114 -1.50 18.58 -12.12
C ILE A 114 -1.73 17.64 -10.93
N VAL A 115 -2.11 18.20 -9.78
CA VAL A 115 -2.30 17.46 -8.52
C VAL A 115 -3.69 17.74 -7.94
N ASP A 116 -4.23 16.78 -7.22
CA ASP A 116 -5.47 16.91 -6.47
C ASP A 116 -5.34 17.79 -5.21
N SER A 117 -6.47 18.09 -4.57
CA SER A 117 -6.52 18.79 -3.28
C SER A 117 -6.66 17.86 -2.08
N ASP A 118 -6.82 16.56 -2.29
CA ASP A 118 -7.43 15.65 -1.31
C ASP A 118 -6.42 14.68 -0.66
N THR A 119 -5.13 14.93 -0.90
CA THR A 119 -3.97 14.23 -0.34
C THR A 119 -3.18 15.13 0.63
N PRO A 120 -3.71 15.47 1.81
CA PRO A 120 -3.07 16.45 2.71
C PRO A 120 -1.73 15.99 3.27
N THR A 121 -1.46 14.68 3.33
CA THR A 121 -0.23 14.11 3.90
C THR A 121 0.82 13.73 2.86
N LEU A 122 0.57 14.01 1.58
CA LEU A 122 1.46 13.69 0.46
C LEU A 122 2.88 14.21 0.76
N PRO A 123 3.96 13.46 0.54
CA PRO A 123 5.31 13.97 0.75
C PRO A 123 5.69 15.04 -0.30
N PRO A 124 6.25 16.21 0.09
CA PRO A 124 6.69 17.22 -0.88
C PRO A 124 7.76 16.70 -1.87
N THR A 125 8.54 15.69 -1.47
CA THR A 125 9.57 15.05 -2.30
C THR A 125 9.00 14.44 -3.58
N PHE A 126 7.70 14.11 -3.63
CA PHE A 126 7.06 13.55 -4.82
C PHE A 126 6.95 14.58 -5.95
N PHE A 127 6.82 15.88 -5.64
CA PHE A 127 6.84 16.92 -6.67
C PHE A 127 8.23 17.08 -7.27
N GLU A 128 9.27 16.99 -6.44
CA GLU A 128 10.67 17.07 -6.87
C GLU A 128 11.03 15.86 -7.75
N GLU A 129 10.64 14.65 -7.33
CA GLU A 129 10.79 13.42 -8.12
C GLU A 129 10.07 13.53 -9.46
N ALA A 130 8.81 14.00 -9.45
CA ALA A 130 8.02 14.15 -10.66
C ALA A 130 8.66 15.12 -11.65
N PHE A 131 9.12 16.30 -11.21
CA PHE A 131 9.83 17.23 -12.08
C PHE A 131 11.16 16.65 -12.57
N ALA A 132 11.95 16.01 -11.72
CA ALA A 132 13.20 15.39 -12.14
C ALA A 132 12.98 14.32 -13.24
N ALA A 133 11.92 13.51 -13.12
CA ALA A 133 11.57 12.52 -14.14
C ALA A 133 11.18 13.16 -15.49
N LEU A 134 10.48 14.32 -15.45
CA LEU A 134 10.11 15.06 -16.65
C LEU A 134 11.27 15.89 -17.24
N GLU A 135 12.18 16.41 -16.43
CA GLU A 135 13.27 17.28 -16.92
C GLU A 135 14.45 16.49 -17.51
N THR A 136 14.75 15.33 -16.94
CA THR A 136 15.90 14.48 -17.36
C THR A 136 15.73 13.81 -18.72
N GLY A 137 14.61 14.03 -19.43
CA GLY A 137 14.34 13.34 -20.70
C GLY A 137 13.71 11.94 -20.54
N GLY A 138 13.76 11.35 -19.34
CA GLY A 138 13.37 9.95 -19.10
C GLY A 138 11.88 9.62 -19.22
N ALA A 139 10.98 10.52 -18.83
CA ALA A 139 9.54 10.26 -18.81
C ALA A 139 8.72 11.34 -19.52
N HIS A 140 7.83 10.95 -20.45
CA HIS A 140 6.89 11.86 -21.10
C HIS A 140 5.70 12.20 -20.19
N VAL A 141 5.36 11.25 -19.31
CA VAL A 141 4.25 11.33 -18.36
C VAL A 141 4.73 10.84 -17.00
N VAL A 142 4.34 11.50 -15.93
CA VAL A 142 4.48 10.99 -14.55
C VAL A 142 3.07 10.74 -14.01
N LEU A 143 2.85 9.63 -13.31
CA LEU A 143 1.58 9.38 -12.62
C LEU A 143 1.85 9.05 -11.16
N GLY A 144 1.08 9.68 -10.27
CA GLY A 144 0.99 9.33 -8.85
C GLY A 144 -0.24 8.48 -8.60
N PRO A 145 -0.12 7.14 -8.44
CA PRO A 145 -1.28 6.26 -8.27
C PRO A 145 -2.07 6.58 -6.99
N ALA A 146 -3.40 6.60 -7.10
CA ALA A 146 -4.28 6.63 -5.95
C ALA A 146 -4.75 5.21 -5.59
N ALA A 147 -5.00 4.95 -4.31
CA ALA A 147 -5.41 3.62 -3.83
C ALA A 147 -6.75 3.14 -4.40
N ASP A 148 -7.60 4.04 -4.91
CA ASP A 148 -8.91 3.75 -5.48
C ASP A 148 -8.86 3.31 -6.97
N GLY A 149 -7.67 3.34 -7.59
CA GLY A 149 -7.45 3.04 -9.01
C GLY A 149 -7.45 4.26 -9.94
N GLY A 150 -7.51 5.47 -9.38
CA GLY A 150 -7.20 6.73 -10.05
C GLY A 150 -5.74 7.16 -9.90
N TYR A 151 -5.50 8.47 -9.99
CA TYR A 151 -4.21 9.09 -9.70
C TYR A 151 -4.41 10.45 -9.03
N TYR A 152 -3.61 10.74 -8.01
CA TYR A 152 -3.61 12.03 -7.31
C TYR A 152 -2.76 13.07 -8.07
N LEU A 153 -1.85 12.62 -8.94
CA LEU A 153 -0.94 13.48 -9.71
C LEU A 153 -0.76 12.96 -11.14
N ILE A 154 -0.79 13.87 -12.12
CA ILE A 154 -0.31 13.64 -13.47
C ILE A 154 0.69 14.72 -13.88
N GLY A 155 1.88 14.31 -14.29
CA GLY A 155 2.93 15.17 -14.83
C GLY A 155 3.07 15.00 -16.33
N LEU A 156 3.30 16.10 -17.06
CA LEU A 156 3.26 16.15 -18.52
C LEU A 156 4.41 17.00 -19.06
N ARG A 157 4.91 16.61 -20.24
CA ARG A 157 5.80 17.42 -21.09
C ARG A 157 5.13 18.03 -22.32
N ALA A 158 3.92 17.60 -22.65
CA ALA A 158 3.12 18.11 -23.76
C ALA A 158 1.63 17.80 -23.50
N PRO A 159 0.69 18.46 -24.22
CA PRO A 159 -0.75 18.27 -24.01
C PRO A 159 -1.25 17.02 -24.75
N TRP A 160 -0.89 15.84 -24.26
CA TRP A 160 -1.30 14.54 -24.85
C TRP A 160 -2.80 14.29 -24.67
N LYS A 161 -3.60 14.67 -25.66
CA LYS A 161 -5.07 14.53 -25.64
C LYS A 161 -5.51 13.07 -25.44
N GLU A 162 -4.75 12.15 -26.01
CA GLU A 162 -5.03 10.72 -26.04
C GLU A 162 -5.05 10.08 -24.65
N LEU A 163 -4.40 10.70 -23.66
CA LEU A 163 -4.40 10.27 -22.27
C LEU A 163 -5.76 10.51 -21.59
N PHE A 164 -6.54 11.49 -22.05
CA PHE A 164 -7.75 11.95 -21.39
C PHE A 164 -9.05 11.50 -22.07
N GLU A 165 -9.01 11.26 -23.39
CA GLU A 165 -10.18 10.85 -24.16
C GLU A 165 -10.59 9.41 -23.86
N GLY A 166 -11.90 9.14 -23.73
CA GLY A 166 -12.43 7.77 -23.58
C GLY A 166 -11.94 7.03 -22.33
N VAL A 167 -11.52 7.75 -21.29
CA VAL A 167 -11.26 7.21 -19.96
C VAL A 167 -12.57 7.16 -19.18
N ALA A 168 -12.82 6.06 -18.48
CA ALA A 168 -13.98 5.90 -17.60
C ALA A 168 -13.71 6.63 -16.28
N TRP A 169 -13.81 7.96 -16.29
CA TRP A 169 -13.59 8.83 -15.14
C TRP A 169 -14.45 8.42 -13.94
N SER A 170 -13.92 8.63 -12.73
CA SER A 170 -14.54 8.23 -11.45
C SER A 170 -14.74 6.71 -11.30
N THR A 171 -13.83 5.91 -11.86
CA THR A 171 -13.79 4.46 -11.67
C THR A 171 -12.39 3.97 -11.32
N SER A 172 -12.27 2.77 -10.75
CA SER A 172 -10.98 2.14 -10.42
C SER A 172 -10.15 1.71 -11.62
N ARG A 173 -10.63 1.99 -12.85
CA ARG A 173 -9.94 1.68 -14.10
C ARG A 173 -9.20 2.87 -14.70
N VAL A 174 -9.30 4.05 -14.09
CA VAL A 174 -8.71 5.30 -14.63
C VAL A 174 -7.21 5.17 -14.83
N LEU A 175 -6.46 4.70 -13.83
CA LEU A 175 -5.01 4.55 -13.91
C LEU A 175 -4.62 3.53 -14.98
N SER A 176 -5.23 2.34 -14.98
CA SER A 176 -4.91 1.30 -15.96
C SER A 176 -5.22 1.74 -17.39
N GLN A 177 -6.35 2.40 -17.62
CA GLN A 177 -6.71 2.93 -18.94
C GLN A 177 -5.75 4.04 -19.38
N THR A 178 -5.31 4.91 -18.47
CA THR A 178 -4.34 5.96 -18.77
C THR A 178 -2.98 5.36 -19.16
N LEU A 179 -2.55 4.30 -18.46
CA LEU A 179 -1.33 3.56 -18.79
C LEU A 179 -1.42 2.85 -20.15
N ASP A 180 -2.54 2.18 -20.43
CA ASP A 180 -2.76 1.52 -21.73
C ASP A 180 -2.70 2.54 -22.88
N ARG A 181 -3.27 3.73 -22.66
CA ARG A 181 -3.24 4.84 -23.62
C ARG A 181 -1.85 5.42 -23.81
N ALA A 182 -1.11 5.64 -22.72
CA ALA A 182 0.28 6.08 -22.80
C ALA A 182 1.13 5.07 -23.59
N ASN A 183 0.96 3.78 -23.32
CA ASN A 183 1.65 2.71 -24.03
C ASN A 183 1.28 2.65 -25.52
N ALA A 184 -0.02 2.78 -25.86
CA ALA A 184 -0.49 2.82 -27.25
C ALA A 184 0.11 4.00 -28.05
N ASN A 185 0.43 5.10 -27.37
CA ASN A 185 1.07 6.29 -27.95
C ASN A 185 2.59 6.33 -27.72
N GLN A 186 3.21 5.22 -27.29
CA GLN A 186 4.65 5.09 -27.07
C GLN A 186 5.23 6.12 -26.09
N LEU A 187 4.41 6.60 -25.14
CA LEU A 187 4.82 7.56 -24.12
C LEU A 187 5.48 6.80 -22.96
N ALA A 188 6.75 7.11 -22.70
CA ALA A 188 7.43 6.66 -21.49
C ALA A 188 6.75 7.25 -20.24
N VAL A 189 6.36 6.38 -19.30
CA VAL A 189 5.68 6.76 -18.05
C VAL A 189 6.57 6.45 -16.85
N HIS A 190 6.69 7.41 -15.93
CA HIS A 190 7.24 7.19 -14.59
C HIS A 190 6.11 7.11 -13.56
N LEU A 191 6.15 6.12 -12.68
CA LEU A 191 5.15 5.93 -11.63
C LEU A 191 5.75 6.31 -10.29
N LEU A 192 5.14 7.29 -9.61
CA LEU A 192 5.46 7.60 -8.23
C LEU A 192 4.89 6.52 -7.30
N GLN A 193 5.26 6.60 -6.02
CA GLN A 193 4.65 5.79 -4.98
C GLN A 193 3.14 6.09 -4.86
N SER A 194 2.36 5.03 -4.66
CA SER A 194 0.91 5.12 -4.42
C SER A 194 0.60 5.89 -3.13
N TRP A 195 -0.41 6.75 -3.17
CA TRP A 195 -0.89 7.51 -2.02
C TRP A 195 -2.41 7.38 -1.85
N ARG A 196 -2.91 7.72 -0.66
CA ARG A 196 -4.34 7.63 -0.31
C ARG A 196 -4.99 8.99 -0.36
N ASP A 197 -6.11 9.08 -1.07
CA ASP A 197 -7.01 10.23 -1.10
C ASP A 197 -8.01 10.13 0.06
N ILE A 198 -8.45 11.27 0.58
CA ILE A 198 -9.35 11.31 1.72
C ILE A 198 -10.78 11.58 1.25
N ASP A 199 -11.56 10.52 1.02
CA ASP A 199 -12.92 10.61 0.46
C ASP A 199 -14.01 10.05 1.35
N THR A 200 -13.69 9.09 2.22
CA THR A 200 -14.66 8.41 3.07
C THR A 200 -14.43 8.71 4.56
N PRO A 201 -15.44 8.47 5.43
CA PRO A 201 -15.26 8.55 6.88
C PRO A 201 -14.09 7.71 7.38
N ALA A 202 -13.87 6.52 6.81
CA ALA A 202 -12.76 5.64 7.14
C ALA A 202 -11.40 6.28 6.82
N ASP A 203 -11.28 6.92 5.65
CA ASP A 203 -10.07 7.62 5.25
C ASP A 203 -9.78 8.78 6.21
N LEU A 204 -10.82 9.55 6.56
CA LEU A 204 -10.69 10.69 7.48
C LEU A 204 -10.25 10.25 8.89
N MET A 205 -10.80 9.15 9.38
CA MET A 205 -10.39 8.57 10.66
C MET A 205 -8.96 8.05 10.62
N GLY A 206 -8.56 7.43 9.50
CA GLY A 206 -7.18 7.03 9.26
C GLY A 206 -6.23 8.22 9.29
N LEU A 207 -6.59 9.31 8.60
CA LEU A 207 -5.84 10.57 8.60
C LEU A 207 -5.72 11.17 10.01
N ALA A 208 -6.81 11.23 10.77
CA ALA A 208 -6.78 11.77 12.13
C ALA A 208 -5.76 11.02 13.02
N ARG A 209 -5.76 9.68 12.97
CA ARG A 209 -4.79 8.83 13.69
C ARG A 209 -3.36 9.02 13.21
N GLU A 210 -3.16 9.17 11.90
CA GLU A 210 -1.84 9.46 11.34
C GLU A 210 -1.29 10.77 11.92
N LEU A 211 -2.11 11.84 11.90
CA LEU A 211 -1.70 13.17 12.33
C LEU A 211 -1.49 13.29 13.84
N GLU A 212 -2.16 12.46 14.66
CA GLU A 212 -1.88 12.36 16.10
C GLU A 212 -0.48 11.81 16.39
N ARG A 213 -0.02 10.85 15.57
CA ARG A 213 1.27 10.17 15.76
C ARG A 213 2.42 10.85 15.02
N ARG A 214 2.10 11.64 14.00
CA ARG A 214 3.09 12.30 13.14
C ARG A 214 3.64 13.55 13.84
N PRO A 215 4.98 13.69 13.95
CA PRO A 215 5.57 14.91 14.51
C PRO A 215 5.20 16.15 13.69
N VAL A 216 4.78 17.22 14.37
CA VAL A 216 4.44 18.51 13.74
C VAL A 216 5.63 19.14 13.00
N ALA A 217 6.86 18.74 13.34
CA ALA A 217 8.08 19.17 12.68
C ALA A 217 8.37 18.44 11.35
N THR A 218 7.62 17.37 11.02
CA THR A 218 7.82 16.63 9.77
C THR A 218 7.57 17.55 8.56
N PRO A 219 8.48 17.60 7.55
CA PRO A 219 8.24 18.33 6.32
C PRO A 219 6.93 17.93 5.65
N GLY A 220 6.15 18.93 5.21
CA GLY A 220 4.82 18.69 4.63
C GLY A 220 3.73 18.30 5.64
N PHE A 221 3.93 18.52 6.95
CA PHE A 221 2.85 18.31 7.92
C PHE A 221 1.67 19.25 7.65
N PRO A 222 0.43 18.75 7.45
CA PRO A 222 -0.73 19.56 7.08
C PRO A 222 -1.32 20.26 8.31
N ARG A 223 -0.85 21.49 8.58
CA ARG A 223 -1.14 22.22 9.82
C ARG A 223 -2.61 22.65 9.91
N ARG A 224 -3.18 23.13 8.81
CA ARG A 224 -4.57 23.60 8.77
C ARG A 224 -5.52 22.42 8.95
N THR A 225 -5.21 21.30 8.29
CA THR A 225 -5.97 20.05 8.38
C THR A 225 -5.94 19.49 9.79
N ALA A 226 -4.75 19.41 10.41
CA ALA A 226 -4.62 18.95 11.78
C ALA A 226 -5.37 19.86 12.78
N ALA A 227 -5.36 21.18 12.56
CA ALA A 227 -6.12 22.12 13.37
C ALA A 227 -7.64 21.95 13.18
N ALA A 228 -8.11 21.79 11.94
CA ALA A 228 -9.51 21.54 11.64
C ALA A 228 -10.01 20.26 12.32
N LEU A 229 -9.24 19.17 12.22
CA LEU A 229 -9.61 17.89 12.84
C LEU A 229 -9.64 17.95 14.37
N ARG A 230 -8.71 18.67 15.00
CA ARG A 230 -8.72 18.88 16.47
C ARG A 230 -9.94 19.66 16.96
N SER A 231 -10.54 20.48 16.10
CA SER A 231 -11.76 21.23 16.44
C SER A 231 -13.05 20.42 16.23
N MET A 232 -12.96 19.25 15.60
CA MET A 232 -14.09 18.38 15.31
C MET A 232 -14.27 17.34 16.42
N SER A 233 -15.52 17.04 16.74
CA SER A 233 -15.85 15.93 17.65
C SER A 233 -15.89 14.63 16.86
N LEU A 234 -14.72 14.10 16.49
CA LEU A 234 -14.64 12.79 15.84
C LEU A 234 -14.92 11.68 16.87
N PRO A 235 -15.71 10.65 16.53
CA PRO A 235 -15.89 9.48 17.38
C PRO A 235 -14.54 8.83 17.69
N PRO A 236 -14.37 8.23 18.89
CA PRO A 236 -13.15 7.51 19.22
C PRO A 236 -12.88 6.42 18.17
N ALA A 237 -11.59 6.16 17.92
CA ALA A 237 -11.08 5.30 16.85
C ALA A 237 -11.68 3.88 16.76
N GLY A 238 -12.47 3.42 17.72
CA GLY A 238 -13.15 2.13 17.68
C GLY A 238 -14.53 2.11 17.00
N ASP A 239 -15.12 3.27 16.64
CA ASP A 239 -16.57 3.33 16.37
C ASP A 239 -17.00 3.41 14.90
N LEU A 240 -16.11 3.66 13.93
CA LEU A 240 -16.55 4.05 12.56
C LEU A 240 -16.28 3.05 11.42
N GLU A 241 -15.81 1.85 11.72
CA GLU A 241 -15.88 0.71 10.78
C GLU A 241 -16.53 -0.53 11.40
N ARG A 242 -17.28 -0.40 12.51
CA ARG A 242 -18.38 -1.34 12.71
C ARG A 242 -19.45 -0.91 11.73
N ASN A 243 -19.61 -1.66 10.65
CA ASN A 243 -20.76 -1.62 9.78
C ASN A 243 -22.01 -1.29 10.63
N GLU A 244 -22.54 -0.06 10.58
CA GLU A 244 -23.71 0.33 11.39
C GLU A 244 -24.93 -0.54 11.05
N HIS A 245 -24.80 -1.33 9.98
CA HIS A 245 -25.75 -2.29 9.51
C HIS A 245 -25.47 -3.74 9.95
N TRP A 246 -24.29 -4.07 10.48
CA TRP A 246 -24.01 -5.37 11.10
C TRP A 246 -23.66 -5.23 12.58
N GLN A 247 -24.55 -5.68 13.45
CA GLN A 247 -24.34 -5.64 14.89
C GLN A 247 -23.98 -7.02 15.44
N THR A 248 -22.75 -7.19 15.92
CA THR A 248 -22.37 -8.38 16.69
C THR A 248 -23.04 -8.35 18.07
N LEU A 249 -23.85 -9.36 18.35
CA LEU A 249 -24.58 -9.52 19.61
C LEU A 249 -23.78 -10.32 20.64
N ALA A 250 -23.10 -11.37 20.19
CA ALA A 250 -22.27 -12.22 21.03
C ALA A 250 -21.24 -12.95 20.16
N THR A 251 -20.03 -13.12 20.68
CA THR A 251 -18.99 -13.94 20.09
C THR A 251 -18.54 -15.00 21.08
N ARG A 252 -18.32 -16.23 20.62
CA ARG A 252 -17.77 -17.32 21.42
C ARG A 252 -16.68 -18.05 20.65
N ALA A 253 -15.59 -18.42 21.32
CA ALA A 253 -14.64 -19.39 20.79
C ALA A 253 -15.29 -20.77 20.80
N VAL A 254 -15.25 -21.47 19.67
CA VAL A 254 -15.77 -22.85 19.51
C VAL A 254 -14.63 -23.85 19.51
N TYR A 255 -13.45 -23.43 19.05
CA TYR A 255 -12.25 -24.26 19.00
C TYR A 255 -11.00 -23.37 19.07
N GLU A 256 -9.95 -23.86 19.73
CA GLU A 256 -8.65 -23.19 19.78
C GLU A 256 -7.53 -24.22 19.87
N ASN A 257 -6.46 -24.00 19.13
CA ASN A 257 -5.20 -24.71 19.27
C ASN A 257 -4.03 -23.74 19.06
N ARG A 258 -2.79 -24.27 19.04
CA ARG A 258 -1.58 -23.44 18.91
C ARG A 258 -1.45 -22.65 17.60
N TRP A 259 -2.24 -22.94 16.57
CA TRP A 259 -2.14 -22.34 15.23
C TRP A 259 -3.35 -21.49 14.84
N MET A 260 -4.52 -21.78 15.39
CA MET A 260 -5.76 -21.11 14.99
C MET A 260 -6.79 -21.07 16.11
N ARG A 261 -7.66 -20.06 16.07
CA ARG A 261 -8.90 -20.00 16.82
C ARG A 261 -10.09 -19.96 15.87
N VAL A 262 -11.15 -20.70 16.19
CA VAL A 262 -12.43 -20.62 15.49
C VAL A 262 -13.45 -19.99 16.42
N SER A 263 -14.00 -18.87 15.98
CA SER A 263 -14.98 -18.07 16.71
C SER A 263 -16.31 -18.05 15.95
N GLU A 264 -17.42 -18.12 16.69
CA GLU A 264 -18.75 -17.88 16.15
C GLU A 264 -19.32 -16.59 16.71
N SER A 265 -19.78 -15.72 15.84
CA SER A 265 -20.44 -14.47 16.18
C SER A 265 -21.91 -14.49 15.76
N VAL A 266 -22.82 -14.24 16.69
CA VAL A 266 -24.22 -13.93 16.36
C VAL A 266 -24.26 -12.47 15.92
N VAL A 267 -24.67 -12.23 14.67
CA VAL A 267 -24.70 -10.89 14.07
C VAL A 267 -26.10 -10.56 13.56
N THR A 268 -26.50 -9.30 13.71
CA THR A 268 -27.74 -8.76 13.12
C THR A 268 -27.36 -8.07 11.82
N LEU A 269 -27.99 -8.47 10.72
CA LEU A 269 -27.82 -7.95 9.36
C LEU A 269 -28.53 -6.60 9.15
N PRO A 270 -28.25 -5.87 8.05
CA PRO A 270 -28.83 -4.55 7.76
C PRO A 270 -30.36 -4.55 7.70
N ASN A 271 -30.93 -5.69 7.31
CA ASN A 271 -32.37 -5.91 7.19
C ASN A 271 -33.01 -6.39 8.52
N GLY A 272 -32.26 -6.38 9.63
CA GLY A 272 -32.72 -6.82 10.95
C GLY A 272 -32.68 -8.33 11.18
N HIS A 273 -32.34 -9.14 10.18
CA HIS A 273 -32.23 -10.59 10.35
C HIS A 273 -31.00 -10.96 11.18
N ARG A 274 -31.12 -11.95 12.05
CA ARG A 274 -29.97 -12.50 12.79
C ARG A 274 -29.36 -13.68 12.04
N THR A 275 -28.04 -13.75 12.00
CA THR A 275 -27.30 -14.89 11.47
C THR A 275 -26.12 -15.25 12.36
N LEU A 276 -25.62 -16.47 12.21
CA LEU A 276 -24.35 -16.91 12.77
C LEU A 276 -23.24 -16.66 11.75
N TYR A 277 -22.11 -16.12 12.18
CA TYR A 277 -20.93 -15.89 11.35
C TYR A 277 -19.72 -16.57 11.98
N GLY A 278 -19.11 -17.50 11.26
CA GLY A 278 -17.90 -18.19 11.69
C GLY A 278 -16.65 -17.48 11.18
N VAL A 279 -15.66 -17.30 12.06
CA VAL A 279 -14.36 -16.71 11.73
C VAL A 279 -13.27 -17.66 12.21
N VAL A 280 -12.29 -17.89 11.34
CA VAL A 280 -11.03 -18.56 11.65
C VAL A 280 -9.97 -17.47 11.79
N GLU A 281 -9.41 -17.34 12.98
CA GLU A 281 -8.33 -16.40 13.30
C GLU A 281 -6.99 -17.15 13.22
N THR A 282 -6.03 -16.60 12.47
CA THR A 282 -4.65 -17.09 12.44
C THR A 282 -3.67 -15.93 12.61
N SER A 283 -2.42 -16.23 12.94
CA SER A 283 -1.37 -15.20 12.92
C SER A 283 -1.16 -14.68 11.50
N PRO A 284 -0.79 -13.39 11.32
CA PRO A 284 -0.33 -12.90 10.03
C PRO A 284 0.81 -13.76 9.48
N CYS A 285 0.97 -13.80 8.16
CA CYS A 285 2.01 -14.57 7.52
C CYS A 285 2.84 -13.72 6.55
N VAL A 286 4.04 -14.20 6.26
CA VAL A 286 4.98 -13.61 5.32
C VAL A 286 5.24 -14.57 4.16
N GLY A 287 5.53 -14.02 2.98
CA GLY A 287 6.01 -14.78 1.83
C GLY A 287 7.12 -14.03 1.11
N ILE A 288 8.18 -14.73 0.70
CA ILE A 288 9.38 -14.10 0.18
C ILE A 288 9.67 -14.64 -1.22
N LEU A 289 9.86 -13.78 -2.21
CA LEU A 289 10.35 -14.15 -3.54
C LEU A 289 11.86 -13.86 -3.64
N PRO A 290 12.72 -14.85 -3.35
CA PRO A 290 14.16 -14.70 -3.44
C PRO A 290 14.68 -14.77 -4.87
N PHE A 291 15.37 -13.72 -5.31
CA PHE A 291 16.12 -13.70 -6.57
C PHE A 291 17.58 -14.08 -6.31
N VAL A 292 18.01 -15.22 -6.86
CA VAL A 292 19.42 -15.66 -6.80
C VAL A 292 20.30 -14.90 -7.81
N ASP A 293 19.68 -14.43 -8.90
CA ASP A 293 20.23 -13.49 -9.87
C ASP A 293 19.06 -12.69 -10.51
N GLU A 294 19.32 -11.90 -11.55
CA GLU A 294 18.29 -11.05 -12.17
C GLU A 294 17.11 -11.80 -12.82
N SER A 295 17.29 -13.07 -13.16
CA SER A 295 16.32 -13.86 -13.95
C SER A 295 15.86 -15.15 -13.27
N HIS A 296 16.50 -15.54 -12.16
CA HIS A 296 16.20 -16.78 -11.47
C HIS A 296 15.74 -16.55 -10.03
N VAL A 297 14.77 -17.36 -9.62
CA VAL A 297 14.18 -17.35 -8.27
C VAL A 297 14.33 -18.70 -7.60
N LEU A 298 14.47 -18.70 -6.29
CA LEU A 298 14.49 -19.91 -5.48
C LEU A 298 13.07 -20.22 -4.99
N LEU A 299 12.61 -21.45 -5.21
CA LEU A 299 11.36 -21.97 -4.67
C LEU A 299 11.64 -23.11 -3.69
N VAL A 300 10.74 -23.28 -2.73
CA VAL A 300 10.71 -24.39 -1.78
C VAL A 300 9.67 -25.41 -2.22
N ARG A 301 9.98 -26.70 -2.04
CA ARG A 301 9.03 -27.80 -2.25
C ARG A 301 8.71 -28.43 -0.92
N GLN A 302 7.44 -28.37 -0.56
CA GLN A 302 6.93 -28.89 0.69
C GLN A 302 5.62 -29.65 0.47
N PHE A 303 5.35 -30.62 1.36
CA PHE A 303 4.09 -31.37 1.35
C PHE A 303 3.01 -30.56 2.05
N ARG A 304 1.96 -30.16 1.32
CA ARG A 304 0.80 -29.48 1.93
C ARG A 304 -0.26 -30.52 2.28
N TYR A 305 -0.46 -30.74 3.58
CA TYR A 305 -1.40 -31.74 4.10
C TYR A 305 -2.81 -31.61 3.51
N VAL A 306 -3.35 -30.38 3.46
CA VAL A 306 -4.69 -30.10 2.91
C VAL A 306 -4.80 -30.43 1.42
N ALA A 307 -3.78 -30.09 0.63
CA ALA A 307 -3.74 -30.37 -0.80
C ALA A 307 -3.34 -31.82 -1.13
N ARG A 308 -2.87 -32.58 -0.13
CA ARG A 308 -2.38 -33.97 -0.23
C ARG A 308 -1.33 -34.17 -1.33
N ARG A 309 -0.50 -33.16 -1.59
CA ARG A 309 0.55 -33.20 -2.61
C ARG A 309 1.71 -32.31 -2.22
N PHE A 310 2.86 -32.58 -2.82
CA PHE A 310 3.97 -31.65 -2.82
C PHE A 310 3.68 -30.49 -3.78
N THR A 311 4.02 -29.29 -3.35
CA THR A 311 3.83 -28.05 -4.10
C THR A 311 5.13 -27.28 -4.13
N TRP A 312 5.40 -26.64 -5.27
CA TRP A 312 6.43 -25.62 -5.37
C TRP A 312 5.86 -24.27 -4.96
N GLU A 313 6.50 -23.66 -3.97
CA GLU A 313 6.03 -22.47 -3.28
C GLU A 313 7.17 -21.47 -3.09
N ILE A 314 6.82 -20.21 -2.86
CA ILE A 314 7.75 -19.26 -2.27
C ILE A 314 7.95 -19.62 -0.78
N PRO A 315 9.11 -19.33 -0.17
CA PRO A 315 9.26 -19.41 1.28
C PRO A 315 8.15 -18.64 2.01
N THR A 316 7.54 -19.25 3.02
CA THR A 316 6.42 -18.68 3.78
C THR A 316 6.45 -19.11 5.23
N GLY A 317 6.09 -18.20 6.14
CA GLY A 317 5.75 -18.61 7.49
C GLY A 317 5.03 -17.56 8.32
N GLY A 318 4.80 -17.90 9.58
CA GLY A 318 3.99 -17.10 10.49
C GLY A 318 4.78 -15.98 11.14
N VAL A 319 4.11 -14.85 11.38
CA VAL A 319 4.66 -13.76 12.20
C VAL A 319 4.43 -14.08 13.66
N HIS A 320 5.49 -14.13 14.46
CA HIS A 320 5.39 -14.36 15.89
C HIS A 320 4.87 -13.11 16.63
N GLN A 321 4.27 -13.32 17.81
CA GLN A 321 3.73 -12.22 18.60
C GLN A 321 4.84 -11.22 18.98
N GLY A 322 4.68 -9.96 18.57
CA GLY A 322 5.66 -8.90 18.82
C GLY A 322 6.83 -8.85 17.83
N GLU A 323 6.89 -9.78 16.87
CA GLU A 323 7.90 -9.79 15.80
C GLU A 323 7.54 -8.77 14.72
N ALA A 324 8.52 -8.01 14.22
CA ALA A 324 8.29 -7.16 13.07
C ALA A 324 8.15 -8.01 11.80
N VAL A 325 7.21 -7.64 10.93
CA VAL A 325 6.90 -8.41 9.70
C VAL A 325 8.15 -8.64 8.81
N VAL A 326 9.04 -7.66 8.73
CA VAL A 326 10.29 -7.78 7.95
C VAL A 326 11.28 -8.76 8.59
N ASP A 327 11.29 -8.86 9.93
CA ASP A 327 12.17 -9.77 10.66
C ASP A 327 11.66 -11.22 10.51
N ALA A 328 10.33 -11.41 10.58
CA ALA A 328 9.70 -12.68 10.24
C ALA A 328 10.05 -13.11 8.80
N ALA A 329 9.96 -12.20 7.83
CA ALA A 329 10.32 -12.51 6.45
C ALA A 329 11.79 -12.93 6.28
N ARG A 330 12.70 -12.28 7.02
CA ARG A 330 14.12 -12.65 7.03
C ARG A 330 14.36 -13.99 7.69
N ARG A 331 13.71 -14.27 8.82
CA ARG A 331 13.80 -15.53 9.55
C ARG A 331 13.36 -16.70 8.68
N GLU A 332 12.17 -16.61 8.09
CA GLU A 332 11.60 -17.66 7.22
C GLU A 332 12.46 -17.90 5.98
N LEU A 333 13.05 -16.84 5.39
CA LEU A 333 13.98 -16.99 4.27
C LEU A 333 15.24 -17.79 4.67
N ARG A 334 15.74 -17.59 5.90
CA ARG A 334 16.91 -18.30 6.43
C ARG A 334 16.58 -19.75 6.78
N GLU A 335 15.44 -19.98 7.41
CA GLU A 335 14.99 -21.30 7.88
C GLU A 335 14.56 -22.21 6.71
N GLU A 336 13.65 -21.75 5.84
CA GLU A 336 13.10 -22.59 4.76
C GLU A 336 13.97 -22.62 3.49
N ALA A 337 14.68 -21.52 3.21
CA ALA A 337 15.38 -21.33 1.94
C ALA A 337 16.91 -21.42 2.08
N GLY A 338 17.46 -21.27 3.28
CA GLY A 338 18.91 -21.29 3.53
C GLY A 338 19.63 -20.03 3.04
N TYR A 339 18.93 -18.89 2.94
CA TYR A 339 19.51 -17.62 2.52
C TYR A 339 19.20 -16.49 3.49
N ASP A 340 20.13 -15.56 3.61
CA ASP A 340 19.87 -14.21 4.10
C ASP A 340 19.86 -13.23 2.92
N ALA A 341 19.23 -12.07 3.08
CA ALA A 341 19.11 -11.07 2.01
C ALA A 341 19.56 -9.68 2.48
N ALA A 342 20.50 -9.03 1.79
CA ALA A 342 20.86 -7.66 2.15
C ALA A 342 19.69 -6.69 1.93
N ARG A 343 18.78 -7.00 0.98
CA ARG A 343 17.60 -6.20 0.68
C ARG A 343 16.33 -7.05 0.67
N LEU A 344 15.37 -6.65 1.51
CA LEU A 344 13.99 -7.13 1.51
C LEU A 344 13.08 -5.96 1.11
N VAL A 345 12.45 -6.06 -0.06
CA VAL A 345 11.58 -5.02 -0.61
C VAL A 345 10.13 -5.47 -0.50
N PRO A 346 9.24 -4.71 0.17
CA PRO A 346 7.82 -5.03 0.20
C PRO A 346 7.23 -5.08 -1.22
N LEU A 347 6.54 -6.16 -1.56
CA LEU A 347 5.89 -6.35 -2.87
C LEU A 347 4.41 -5.97 -2.81
N THR A 348 3.66 -6.59 -1.90
CA THR A 348 2.22 -6.35 -1.69
C THR A 348 1.77 -7.03 -0.40
N GLN A 349 0.55 -6.76 0.04
CA GLN A 349 -0.15 -7.56 1.05
C GLN A 349 -1.54 -7.95 0.54
N PHE A 350 -2.10 -9.06 1.02
CA PHE A 350 -3.46 -9.47 0.68
C PHE A 350 -4.08 -10.34 1.78
N THR A 351 -5.41 -10.45 1.79
CA THR A 351 -6.16 -11.36 2.66
C THR A 351 -6.51 -12.64 1.89
N PRO A 352 -6.05 -13.83 2.31
CA PRO A 352 -6.24 -15.06 1.52
C PRO A 352 -7.70 -15.50 1.40
N SER A 353 -8.54 -15.15 2.36
CA SER A 353 -9.99 -15.32 2.28
C SER A 353 -10.72 -14.08 2.78
N LYS A 354 -11.56 -13.50 1.93
CA LYS A 354 -12.37 -12.32 2.24
C LYS A 354 -13.58 -12.60 3.13
N SER A 355 -13.85 -13.87 3.44
CA SER A 355 -15.13 -14.30 4.02
C SER A 355 -15.00 -14.91 5.41
N ILE A 356 -13.99 -15.74 5.66
CA ILE A 356 -13.97 -16.57 6.89
C ILE A 356 -12.63 -16.60 7.59
N LEU A 357 -11.57 -16.08 6.99
CA LEU A 357 -10.22 -16.11 7.54
C LEU A 357 -9.80 -14.70 7.90
N ASP A 358 -9.44 -14.49 9.16
CA ASP A 358 -8.76 -13.29 9.60
C ASP A 358 -7.25 -13.54 9.55
N GLU A 359 -6.68 -13.35 8.36
CA GLU A 359 -5.25 -13.49 8.08
C GLU A 359 -4.82 -12.43 7.07
N VAL A 360 -3.67 -11.81 7.33
CA VAL A 360 -3.00 -10.91 6.37
C VAL A 360 -1.68 -11.55 5.95
N ALA A 361 -1.52 -11.72 4.64
CA ALA A 361 -0.28 -12.22 4.03
C ALA A 361 0.55 -11.06 3.47
N HIS A 362 1.77 -10.88 3.96
CA HIS A 362 2.72 -9.85 3.55
C HIS A 362 3.79 -10.44 2.62
N LEU A 363 3.92 -9.91 1.40
CA LEU A 363 4.87 -10.43 0.41
C LEU A 363 6.08 -9.52 0.22
N PHE A 364 7.25 -10.11 0.08
CA PHE A 364 8.53 -9.44 -0.12
C PHE A 364 9.27 -9.99 -1.33
N VAL A 365 10.13 -9.16 -1.92
CA VAL A 365 11.18 -9.57 -2.85
C VAL A 365 12.50 -9.51 -2.11
N ALA A 366 13.26 -10.61 -2.12
CA ALA A 366 14.59 -10.68 -1.53
C ALA A 366 15.68 -10.61 -2.62
N ARG A 367 16.68 -9.76 -2.39
CA ARG A 367 17.81 -9.48 -3.30
C ARG A 367 19.12 -9.50 -2.52
N ASP A 368 20.20 -9.70 -3.28
CA ASP A 368 21.57 -9.83 -2.76
C ASP A 368 21.66 -10.93 -1.70
N LEU A 369 21.35 -12.15 -2.15
CA LEU A 369 21.25 -13.31 -1.27
C LEU A 369 22.64 -13.80 -0.85
N THR A 370 22.76 -14.14 0.43
CA THR A 370 23.95 -14.80 0.98
C THR A 370 23.52 -16.15 1.55
N ALA A 371 24.15 -17.23 1.10
CA ALA A 371 23.85 -18.56 1.63
C ALA A 371 24.20 -18.62 3.12
N VAL A 372 23.29 -19.18 3.91
CA VAL A 372 23.48 -19.43 5.34
C VAL A 372 23.20 -20.90 5.64
N GLU A 373 23.74 -21.39 6.75
CA GLU A 373 23.40 -22.73 7.22
C GLU A 373 21.92 -22.77 7.58
N ALA A 374 21.14 -23.56 6.83
CA ALA A 374 19.70 -23.64 6.99
C ALA A 374 19.36 -24.35 8.32
N GLN A 375 18.67 -23.62 9.19
CA GLN A 375 18.16 -24.14 10.46
C GLN A 375 16.74 -24.67 10.22
N HIS A 376 16.64 -25.90 9.72
CA HIS A 376 15.34 -26.52 9.49
C HIS A 376 14.76 -26.99 10.84
N ASP A 377 13.47 -26.76 11.07
CA ASP A 377 12.76 -27.35 12.20
C ASP A 377 12.58 -28.87 11.96
N GLU A 378 12.62 -29.69 13.02
CA GLU A 378 12.66 -31.16 12.93
C GLU A 378 11.43 -31.77 12.23
N THR A 379 10.36 -31.00 12.05
CA THR A 379 9.09 -31.42 11.44
C THR A 379 8.95 -31.12 9.95
N GLU A 380 9.90 -30.41 9.33
CA GLU A 380 9.74 -29.88 7.97
C GLU A 380 10.68 -30.56 6.95
N SER A 381 10.09 -31.27 5.98
CA SER A 381 10.82 -31.83 4.83
C SER A 381 10.74 -30.87 3.65
N ILE A 382 11.60 -29.86 3.65
CA ILE A 382 11.68 -28.84 2.61
C ILE A 382 12.86 -29.14 1.68
N THR A 383 12.63 -29.06 0.37
CA THR A 383 13.73 -29.07 -0.62
C THR A 383 13.68 -27.82 -1.47
N THR A 384 14.82 -27.18 -1.72
CA THR A 384 14.90 -25.96 -2.53
C THR A 384 15.32 -26.27 -3.97
N GLN A 385 14.86 -25.46 -4.92
CA GLN A 385 15.32 -25.50 -6.30
C GLN A 385 15.21 -24.12 -6.94
N VAL A 386 16.18 -23.81 -7.81
CA VAL A 386 16.20 -22.59 -8.60
C VAL A 386 15.43 -22.79 -9.90
N PHE A 387 14.57 -21.83 -10.24
CA PHE A 387 13.81 -21.77 -11.47
C PHE A 387 14.06 -20.43 -12.17
N SER A 388 13.95 -20.38 -13.49
CA SER A 388 13.78 -19.07 -14.12
C SER A 388 12.47 -18.45 -13.66
N LEU A 389 12.44 -17.13 -13.54
CA LEU A 389 11.21 -16.41 -13.18
C LEU A 389 10.07 -16.71 -14.17
N ALA A 390 10.40 -16.86 -15.45
CA ALA A 390 9.43 -17.21 -16.49
C ALA A 390 8.78 -18.58 -16.25
N GLU A 391 9.57 -19.59 -15.88
CA GLU A 391 9.07 -20.92 -15.51
C GLU A 391 8.21 -20.87 -14.25
N ALA A 392 8.66 -20.16 -13.22
CA ALA A 392 7.91 -20.00 -11.97
C ALA A 392 6.52 -19.37 -12.22
N ILE A 393 6.47 -18.33 -13.07
CA ILE A 393 5.21 -17.69 -13.50
C ILE A 393 4.35 -18.67 -14.31
N ALA A 394 4.94 -19.44 -15.23
CA ALA A 394 4.21 -20.43 -16.02
C ALA A 394 3.60 -21.54 -15.14
N MET A 395 4.33 -22.03 -14.13
CA MET A 395 3.86 -23.00 -13.14
C MET A 395 2.70 -22.45 -12.29
N ALA A 396 2.79 -21.18 -11.88
CA ALA A 396 1.71 -20.47 -11.18
C ALA A 396 0.45 -20.29 -12.06
N ARG A 397 0.63 -20.24 -13.40
CA ARG A 397 -0.47 -20.15 -14.36
C ARG A 397 -1.17 -21.49 -14.60
N SER A 398 -0.42 -22.58 -14.68
CA SER A 398 -0.94 -23.93 -14.97
C SER A 398 -1.52 -24.67 -13.76
N GLY A 399 -1.45 -24.08 -12.55
CA GLY A 399 -2.01 -24.66 -11.32
C GLY A 399 -1.09 -25.67 -10.61
N GLY A 400 0.15 -25.83 -11.10
CA GLY A 400 1.18 -26.66 -10.49
C GLY A 400 1.70 -26.14 -9.14
N SER A 401 1.48 -24.86 -8.83
CA SER A 401 2.00 -24.19 -7.62
C SER A 401 0.90 -23.73 -6.64
N SER A 402 1.31 -23.42 -5.40
CA SER A 402 0.42 -22.95 -4.33
C SER A 402 -0.09 -21.53 -4.54
N THR A 403 -1.04 -21.10 -3.70
CA THR A 403 -1.62 -19.74 -3.72
C THR A 403 -0.56 -18.64 -3.54
N ALA A 404 0.47 -18.89 -2.74
CA ALA A 404 1.59 -17.96 -2.55
C ALA A 404 2.46 -17.80 -3.81
N CYS A 405 2.60 -18.83 -4.64
CA CYS A 405 3.18 -18.68 -5.98
C CYS A 405 2.22 -18.01 -6.99
N ARG A 406 0.90 -18.06 -6.77
CA ARG A 406 -0.07 -17.40 -7.67
C ARG A 406 -0.05 -15.89 -7.54
N SER A 407 0.36 -15.34 -6.40
CA SER A 407 0.56 -13.89 -6.22
C SER A 407 1.70 -13.33 -7.10
N LEU A 408 2.59 -14.19 -7.63
CA LEU A 408 3.57 -13.83 -8.67
C LEU A 408 2.92 -13.31 -9.96
N ARG A 409 1.61 -13.53 -10.17
CA ARG A 409 0.86 -12.90 -11.28
C ARG A 409 0.85 -11.37 -11.18
N CYS A 410 1.05 -10.82 -9.98
CA CYS A 410 1.14 -9.40 -9.72
C CYS A 410 2.57 -8.85 -9.89
N TYR A 411 3.57 -9.72 -10.10
CA TYR A 411 4.95 -9.32 -10.31
C TYR A 411 5.18 -8.87 -11.75
N SER A 412 5.64 -7.63 -11.93
CA SER A 412 6.12 -7.08 -13.21
C SER A 412 7.62 -6.74 -13.05
N PRO A 413 8.52 -7.24 -13.92
CA PRO A 413 9.96 -6.99 -13.82
C PRO A 413 10.33 -5.51 -13.68
N ARG A 414 9.59 -4.63 -14.37
CA ARG A 414 9.83 -3.18 -14.36
C ARG A 414 9.54 -2.49 -13.02
N ARG A 415 8.83 -3.13 -12.09
CA ARG A 415 8.63 -2.59 -10.72
C ARG A 415 9.84 -2.76 -9.81
N ALA A 416 10.75 -3.69 -10.13
CA ALA A 416 11.94 -3.98 -9.32
C ALA A 416 13.23 -3.34 -9.87
N GLU A 417 13.20 -2.80 -11.09
CA GLU A 417 14.36 -2.29 -11.84
C GLU A 417 14.71 -0.82 -11.59
N GLN A 418 14.21 -0.17 -10.53
CA GLN A 418 14.70 1.17 -10.13
C GLN A 418 15.60 1.11 -8.88
N PRO A 419 16.92 0.91 -9.05
CA PRO A 419 17.90 1.16 -8.01
C PRO A 419 18.38 2.62 -8.04
N GLY A 420 17.99 3.42 -7.02
CA GLY A 420 18.83 4.50 -6.49
C GLY A 420 18.31 5.94 -6.58
N ALA A 421 17.84 6.46 -5.45
CA ALA A 421 18.08 7.84 -5.04
C ALA A 421 18.42 7.87 -3.54
N ALA A 422 19.61 7.39 -3.21
CA ALA A 422 20.26 7.67 -1.93
C ALA A 422 21.50 8.53 -2.20
N ARG A 423 21.48 9.79 -1.76
CA ARG A 423 22.65 10.48 -1.17
C ARG A 423 22.28 11.83 -0.55
N GLY A 424 22.75 12.00 0.70
CA GLY A 424 22.67 13.19 1.56
C GLY A 424 21.60 13.00 2.63
N GLU A 425 21.86 12.85 3.93
CA GLU A 425 22.93 13.38 4.77
C GLU A 425 23.15 12.51 6.03
N THR A 426 24.43 12.41 6.40
CA THR A 426 25.02 12.30 7.76
C THR A 426 24.45 11.37 8.84
N ARG A 427 25.30 10.40 9.20
CA ARG A 427 25.43 9.79 10.54
C ARG A 427 25.33 10.81 11.69
N ARG A 428 24.59 10.44 12.73
CA ARG A 428 24.82 10.61 14.21
C ARG A 428 23.43 10.47 14.87
N GLY A 429 23.16 9.63 15.85
CA GLY A 429 23.85 8.57 16.56
C GLY A 429 22.77 7.89 17.41
N TRP A 430 22.69 6.56 17.36
CA TRP A 430 21.93 5.82 18.35
C TRP A 430 22.79 5.82 19.61
N ASP A 431 22.47 6.72 20.53
CA ASP A 431 23.15 6.78 21.82
C ASP A 431 22.70 5.58 22.66
N GLN A 432 23.71 4.91 23.20
CA GLN A 432 23.57 3.79 24.09
C GLN A 432 23.27 4.33 25.49
N SER A 433 22.24 3.81 26.12
CA SER A 433 22.18 3.79 27.58
C SER A 433 21.87 2.36 28.03
N GLU A 434 22.93 1.60 28.30
CA GLU A 434 22.88 0.48 29.25
C GLU A 434 22.86 1.01 30.71
N PRO A 435 22.91 0.15 31.76
CA PRO A 435 21.75 -0.21 32.56
C PRO A 435 21.87 0.34 33.99
N VAL A 436 20.76 0.33 34.74
CA VAL A 436 20.83 0.45 36.21
C VAL A 436 20.62 -0.95 36.79
N ALA A 437 21.68 -1.46 37.41
CA ALA A 437 21.71 -2.66 38.23
C ALA A 437 21.27 -2.36 39.68
N GLU A 438 21.13 -3.45 40.45
CA GLU A 438 20.77 -3.57 41.89
C GLU A 438 19.27 -3.81 42.16
N ASP A 439 18.82 -4.81 42.92
CA ASP A 439 19.50 -5.88 43.66
C ASP A 439 18.52 -7.03 43.99
N ALA A 440 19.10 -8.13 44.46
CA ALA A 440 18.60 -9.47 44.76
C ALA A 440 17.27 -9.66 45.52
N CYS A 441 16.59 -10.80 45.27
CA CYS A 441 16.39 -11.82 46.32
C CYS A 441 15.99 -13.22 45.77
N SER A 442 16.61 -14.22 46.40
CA SER A 442 16.63 -15.68 46.21
C SER A 442 15.30 -16.47 46.30
N ARG A 443 15.22 -17.64 45.63
CA ARG A 443 15.20 -19.01 46.25
C ARG A 443 14.92 -20.16 45.24
N SER A 444 15.82 -21.17 45.25
CA SER A 444 15.72 -22.65 45.09
C SER A 444 14.38 -23.31 44.67
N ALA A 445 14.26 -24.47 43.97
CA ALA A 445 15.05 -25.72 43.93
C ALA A 445 14.59 -26.61 42.71
N SER A 446 15.46 -27.26 41.94
CA SER A 446 15.89 -28.68 41.95
C SER A 446 14.97 -29.78 41.36
N SER A 447 15.52 -30.53 40.38
CA SER A 447 15.40 -31.99 40.02
C SER A 447 15.14 -32.16 38.51
N SER A 448 16.02 -32.71 37.65
CA SER A 448 16.76 -33.99 37.54
C SER A 448 15.98 -35.17 36.92
N SER A 449 16.31 -35.52 35.66
CA SER A 449 16.40 -36.88 35.06
C SER A 449 16.25 -36.74 33.53
N ALA A 450 17.29 -36.89 32.70
CA ALA A 450 17.97 -38.12 32.28
C ALA A 450 17.15 -39.03 31.33
N ASP A 451 17.71 -39.17 30.13
CA ASP A 451 17.85 -40.38 29.31
C ASP A 451 16.85 -40.81 28.21
N MET A 452 17.45 -40.83 27.01
CA MET A 452 17.48 -41.89 26.00
C MET A 452 16.28 -42.17 25.08
N LYS A 453 16.60 -42.00 23.79
CA LYS A 453 15.98 -42.61 22.59
C LYS A 453 15.80 -44.13 22.73
N PRO A 454 14.92 -44.69 21.88
CA PRO A 454 15.40 -45.75 21.00
C PRO A 454 15.04 -45.53 19.53
N THR A 455 16.04 -45.75 18.70
CA THR A 455 15.95 -46.04 17.26
C THR A 455 15.36 -47.43 17.05
N CYS A 456 14.52 -47.64 16.02
CA CYS A 456 14.49 -48.91 15.31
C CYS A 456 13.97 -48.77 13.88
N LEU A 457 14.69 -49.43 12.98
CA LEU A 457 14.52 -49.53 11.53
C LEU A 457 13.52 -50.63 11.15
N ALA A 458 13.05 -50.49 9.91
CA ALA A 458 12.75 -51.54 8.93
C ALA A 458 11.37 -52.24 8.92
N SER A 459 10.66 -51.94 7.81
CA SER A 459 10.05 -52.85 6.84
C SER A 459 8.93 -53.82 7.25
N SER A 460 7.79 -53.67 6.57
CA SER A 460 7.13 -54.68 5.71
C SER A 460 5.59 -54.70 5.86
N THR A 461 4.90 -54.40 4.77
CA THR A 461 3.55 -54.86 4.43
C THR A 461 3.55 -56.40 4.23
N PRO A 462 2.41 -57.15 4.25
CA PRO A 462 1.09 -56.72 3.77
C PRO A 462 -0.17 -57.31 4.44
N SER A 463 -1.31 -56.82 3.92
CA SER A 463 -2.60 -57.52 3.72
C SER A 463 -3.66 -57.43 4.82
N GLY A 464 -4.91 -57.21 4.38
CA GLY A 464 -6.11 -57.41 5.18
C GLY A 464 -7.18 -56.34 4.95
N ARG A 465 -8.05 -56.57 3.95
CA ARG A 465 -9.31 -55.81 3.75
C ARG A 465 -10.17 -55.92 5.01
N SER A 466 -10.79 -54.81 5.41
CA SER A 466 -12.12 -54.83 6.04
C SER A 466 -12.84 -53.52 5.75
N THR A 467 -13.93 -53.66 5.00
CA THR A 467 -15.00 -52.70 4.78
C THR A 467 -15.66 -52.34 6.10
N MET A 468 -15.87 -51.05 6.37
CA MET A 468 -16.80 -50.61 7.41
C MET A 468 -17.71 -49.50 6.91
N THR A 469 -18.97 -49.70 7.27
CA THR A 469 -20.21 -49.14 6.77
C THR A 469 -20.45 -47.74 7.32
N ILE A 470 -21.08 -46.89 6.50
CA ILE A 470 -21.59 -45.57 6.85
C ILE A 470 -22.77 -45.75 7.81
N GLY A 471 -22.73 -45.08 8.97
CA GLY A 471 -23.83 -44.98 9.92
C GLY A 471 -24.29 -43.54 10.05
N ASP A 472 -25.55 -43.31 9.67
CA ASP A 472 -26.29 -42.05 9.80
C ASP A 472 -26.44 -41.62 11.27
N ALA A 473 -26.38 -40.30 11.49
CA ALA A 473 -26.67 -39.66 12.77
C ALA A 473 -28.11 -39.10 12.78
N PRO A 474 -28.81 -39.16 13.93
CA PRO A 474 -29.99 -38.33 14.17
C PRO A 474 -29.93 -37.57 15.52
N PRO A 475 -30.91 -36.69 15.79
CA PRO A 475 -31.47 -35.61 14.99
C PRO A 475 -30.89 -34.23 15.36
#